data_AF-A0A1D9GYE1-F1
#
_entry.id   AF-A0A1D9GYE1-F1
#
_cell.length_a   1.000
_cell.length_b   1.000
_cell.length_c   1.000
_cell.angle_alpha   90.00
_cell.angle_beta   90.00
_cell.angle_gamma   90.00
#
_symmetry.space_group_name_H-M   'P 1'
#
loop_
_entity.id
_entity.type
_entity.pdbx_description
1 polymer ?
#
loop_
_entity_poly.entity_id
_entity_poly.type
_entity_poly.pdbx_seq_one_letter_code
_entity_poly.pdbx_strand_id
1 'polypeptide(L)' 'MSAFLEAHPMLLFALEAGVALFLLIFIVVWTMGTAKKHPRPTRAPADHPSRSGQPAQPGEDNGGAR' A
#
# COMPACT_ATOMS: atom_id res chain seq x y z
N MET A 1 12.69 33.34 -31.72
CA MET A 1 11.40 33.61 -31.03
C MET A 1 10.30 33.44 -32.06
N SER A 2 9.37 32.51 -31.84
CA SER A 2 8.31 32.16 -32.81
C SER A 2 7.10 33.09 -32.64
N ALA A 3 6.72 33.79 -33.72
CA ALA A 3 5.60 34.75 -33.76
C ALA A 3 4.22 34.17 -33.36
N PHE A 4 4.08 32.85 -33.38
CA PHE A 4 2.86 32.13 -33.00
C PHE A 4 2.58 32.15 -31.49
N LEU A 5 3.63 32.17 -30.66
CA LEU A 5 3.49 32.27 -29.19
C LEU A 5 3.18 33.70 -28.74
N GLU A 6 3.58 34.69 -29.54
CA GLU A 6 3.30 36.11 -29.30
C GLU A 6 1.87 36.49 -29.73
N ALA A 7 1.37 35.91 -30.82
CA ALA A 7 0.03 36.18 -31.31
C ALA A 7 -1.08 35.71 -30.36
N HIS A 8 -0.89 34.61 -29.63
CA HIS A 8 -1.94 33.97 -28.83
C HIS A 8 -1.44 33.67 -27.39
N PRO A 9 -1.38 34.68 -26.50
CA PRO A 9 -0.90 34.52 -25.12
C PRO A 9 -1.73 33.52 -24.29
N MET A 10 -3.01 33.31 -24.62
CA MET A 10 -3.86 32.30 -23.98
C MET A 10 -3.40 30.87 -24.24
N LEU A 11 -2.77 30.57 -25.39
CA LEU A 11 -2.28 29.23 -25.68
C LEU A 11 -1.07 28.87 -24.84
N LEU A 12 -0.20 29.84 -24.53
CA LEU A 12 0.91 29.65 -23.58
C LEU A 12 0.39 29.30 -22.19
N PHE A 13 -0.61 30.04 -21.71
CA PHE A 13 -1.26 29.76 -20.43
C PHE A 13 -1.94 28.38 -20.42
N ALA A 14 -2.66 28.02 -21.48
CA ALA A 14 -3.30 26.70 -21.58
C ALA A 14 -2.28 25.55 -21.65
N LEU A 15 -1.14 25.76 -22.32
CA LEU A 15 -0.06 24.79 -22.40
C LEU A 15 0.62 24.59 -21.04
N GLU A 16 0.99 25.67 -20.35
CA GLU A 16 1.61 25.63 -19.04
C GLU A 16 0.66 25.04 -17.98
N ALA A 17 -0.59 25.50 -17.95
CA ALA A 17 -1.62 24.94 -17.08
C ALA A 17 -1.91 23.47 -17.41
N GLY A 18 -1.88 23.08 -18.70
CA GLY A 18 -2.03 21.69 -19.12
C GLY A 18 -0.88 20.80 -18.64
N VAL A 19 0.36 21.27 -18.75
CA VAL A 19 1.55 20.56 -18.24
C VAL A 19 1.49 20.45 -16.72
N ALA A 20 1.17 21.53 -16.01
CA ALA A 20 1.04 21.53 -14.55
C ALA A 20 -0.08 20.59 -14.06
N LEU A 21 -1.23 20.60 -14.74
CA LEU A 21 -2.36 19.73 -14.43
C LEU A 21 -2.02 18.26 -14.67
N PHE A 22 -1.32 17.95 -15.78
CA PHE A 22 -0.86 16.60 -16.08
C PHE A 22 0.11 16.07 -15.02
N LEU A 23 1.13 16.86 -14.65
CA LEU A 23 2.09 16.49 -13.61
C LEU A 23 1.42 16.28 -12.25
N LEU A 24 0.49 17.15 -11.87
CA LEU A 24 -0.26 17.04 -10.62
C LEU A 24 -1.05 15.72 -10.55
N ILE A 25 -1.82 15.42 -11.60
CA ILE A 25 -2.60 14.16 -11.66
C ILE A 25 -1.66 12.96 -11.66
N PHE A 26 -0.58 13.01 -12.46
CA PHE A 26 0.39 11.93 -12.53
C PHE A 26 0.99 11.64 -11.15
N ILE A 27 1.46 12.65 -10.42
CA ILE A 27 2.03 12.49 -9.09
C ILE A 27 0.99 11.94 -8.11
N VAL A 28 -0.26 12.40 -8.12
CA VAL A 28 -1.31 11.89 -7.20
C VAL A 28 -1.64 10.42 -7.48
N VAL A 29 -1.84 10.05 -8.75
CA VAL A 29 -2.11 8.65 -9.13
C VAL A 29 -0.90 7.77 -8.83
N TRP A 30 0.30 8.26 -9.15
CA TRP A 30 1.55 7.57 -8.94
C TRP A 30 1.89 7.38 -7.45
N THR A 31 1.65 8.40 -6.62
CA THR A 31 1.96 8.34 -5.18
C THR A 31 0.92 7.53 -4.40
N MET A 32 -0.35 7.57 -4.78
CA MET A 32 -1.40 6.74 -4.16
C MET A 32 -1.30 5.26 -4.55
N GLY A 33 -0.74 4.93 -5.73
CA GLY A 33 -0.72 3.58 -6.29
C GLY A 33 0.38 2.63 -5.78
N THR A 34 1.40 3.10 -5.05
CA THR A 34 2.57 2.28 -4.66
C THR A 34 2.42 1.56 -3.31
N ALA A 35 1.37 1.83 -2.55
CA ALA A 35 1.11 1.19 -1.26
C ALA A 35 0.47 -0.21 -1.36
N LYS A 36 0.79 -1.01 -2.39
CA LYS A 36 0.25 -2.37 -2.50
C LYS A 36 1.07 -3.33 -1.65
N LYS A 37 0.60 -3.46 -0.40
CA LYS A 37 0.67 -4.60 0.52
C LYS A 37 1.92 -5.47 0.38
N HIS A 38 2.85 -5.28 1.31
CA HIS A 38 3.76 -6.36 1.70
C HIS A 38 2.87 -7.55 2.11
N PRO A 39 2.83 -8.66 1.36
CA PRO A 39 2.12 -9.85 1.82
C PRO A 39 2.75 -10.17 3.16
N ARG A 40 1.96 -10.05 4.24
CA ARG A 40 2.39 -10.44 5.57
C ARG A 40 2.99 -11.83 5.38
N PRO A 41 4.29 -12.06 5.70
CA PRO A 41 4.87 -13.39 5.62
C PRO A 41 3.89 -14.32 6.31
N THR A 42 3.37 -15.27 5.53
CA THR A 42 2.39 -16.25 5.99
C THR A 42 2.92 -16.77 7.31
N ARG A 43 2.08 -16.64 8.34
CA ARG A 43 2.35 -17.07 9.72
C ARG A 43 3.18 -18.36 9.67
N ALA A 44 4.30 -18.37 10.40
CA ALA A 44 5.35 -19.38 10.32
C ALA A 44 4.81 -20.81 10.12
N PRO A 45 5.49 -21.65 9.32
CA PRO A 45 5.10 -23.05 9.12
C PRO A 45 4.71 -23.70 10.44
N ALA A 46 3.63 -24.47 10.44
CA ALA A 46 3.10 -25.14 11.63
C ALA A 46 4.12 -26.07 12.32
N ASP A 47 5.22 -26.35 11.64
CA ASP A 47 6.34 -27.22 12.03
C ASP A 47 7.46 -26.47 12.77
N HIS A 48 7.12 -25.50 13.64
CA HIS A 48 8.12 -24.89 14.52
C HIS A 48 8.50 -25.90 15.63
N PRO A 49 9.78 -26.27 15.80
CA PRO A 49 10.22 -27.33 16.74
C PRO A 49 9.95 -27.00 18.23
N SER A 50 9.56 -25.76 18.55
CA SER A 50 9.08 -25.38 19.88
C SER A 50 7.71 -25.98 20.22
N ARG A 51 6.92 -26.44 19.24
CA ARG A 51 5.59 -27.01 19.45
C ARG A 51 5.62 -28.53 19.61
N SER A 52 6.67 -29.20 19.13
CA SER A 52 6.89 -30.65 19.29
C SER A 52 7.30 -31.08 20.69
N GLY A 53 7.41 -30.14 21.64
CA GLY A 53 7.84 -30.41 23.02
C GLY A 53 6.82 -30.10 24.11
N GLN A 54 5.63 -29.60 23.79
CA GLN A 54 4.60 -29.35 24.80
C GLN A 54 3.66 -30.56 24.87
N PRO A 55 3.75 -31.45 25.88
CA PRO A 55 2.66 -32.38 26.14
C PRO A 55 1.41 -31.53 26.40
N ALA A 56 0.32 -31.85 25.70
CA ALA A 56 -0.98 -31.25 25.96
C ALA A 56 -1.26 -31.40 27.45
N GLN A 57 -1.22 -30.30 28.21
CA GLN A 57 -1.76 -30.29 29.57
C GLN A 57 -3.25 -30.61 29.43
N PRO A 58 -3.71 -31.74 29.97
CA PRO A 58 -5.14 -31.98 30.12
C PRO A 58 -5.64 -30.88 31.04
N GLY A 59 -6.64 -30.12 30.58
CA GLY A 59 -7.34 -29.19 31.45
C GLY A 59 -7.75 -29.93 32.72
N GLU A 60 -7.33 -29.38 33.85
CA GLU A 60 -7.63 -29.86 35.19
C GLU A 60 -9.10 -30.27 35.31
N ASP A 61 -9.28 -31.58 35.47
CA ASP A 61 -10.42 -32.24 36.07
C ASP A 61 -10.68 -31.61 37.44
N ASN A 62 -11.65 -30.70 37.51
CA ASN A 62 -12.19 -30.23 38.78
C ASN A 62 -13.39 -31.09 39.14
N GLY A 63 -13.09 -32.30 39.63
CA GLY A 63 -14.04 -33.20 40.25
C GLY A 63 -14.59 -32.59 41.54
N GLY A 64 -15.89 -32.27 41.52
CA GLY A 64 -16.64 -31.82 42.68
C GLY A 64 -18.02 -32.48 42.76
N ALA A 65 -18.05 -33.82 42.78
CA ALA A 65 -19.24 -34.57 43.14
C ALA A 65 -19.44 -34.52 44.67
N ARG A 66 -20.44 -33.75 45.12
CA ARG A 66 -21.27 -34.03 46.30
C ARG A 66 -22.62 -33.34 46.17
#